data_AF-A0A3D5K0E8-F1
#
_entry.id   AF-A0A3D5K0E8-F1
#
_cell.length_a   1.000
_cell.length_b   1.000
_cell.length_c   1.000
_cell.angle_alpha   90.00
_cell.angle_beta   90.00
_cell.angle_gamma   90.00
#
_symmetry.space_group_name_H-M   'P 1'
#
loop_
_entity.id
_entity.type
_entity.pdbx_description
1 polymer ?
#
loop_
_entity_poly.entity_id
_entity_poly.type
_entity_poly.pdbx_seq_one_letter_code
_entity_poly.pdbx_strand_id
1 'polypeptide(L)'
;GKSTINTEANLHWVHIPSHDKPVTFQVMNSFPALNIPEVENEKRLQLGNIGTTQFGPRPGKQPPHYFVESLRLDKDWELLVTGMDWLEDGRLAVCTWPGDVFLLSGVTSGDDVRVRKLLSGLNEPMGLLVRDDKLYVSQKPELTEISFDDEKGSVALRRVSADWGYSGHYNAFSYGPVADRNNRFVLANAGHSGRWDMKFMGWGIRQGVGGTMTGIGSGFREPNGIGTFGQNRDIFVTDNQGHWTAVCELNHLRPGQYFGRPSATPDPQKLYKGRDNFTPPAVWFPYTLAKSVSGMAEITNDKFGPYKGQLIVGDFQNALLTRVFLEKVDGEYQGVVFPFLRGFRSGVNRLSFGPDGNLYVGGLQRTWACIAPDPASLERISFNGNTPFSIAKVEAKPDGFLLTFTKPAKPSAANPDNFDVSQFRYAFQPGYGSPRYNFQGEKNSQTGLHVKSATLLSDRKSVRLVVDGLKEEHVTEFKCYDIFDNEGNEPWHILFHYTMNRIPRS
;
A
#
# COMPACT_ATOMS: atom_id res chain seq x y z
N GLY A 1 -8.43 -45.81 3.56
CA GLY A 1 -8.14 -46.51 2.31
C GLY A 1 -7.10 -45.71 1.56
N LYS A 2 -6.11 -46.36 0.95
CA LYS A 2 -5.19 -45.68 0.02
C LYS A 2 -5.93 -45.45 -1.30
N SER A 3 -6.15 -44.20 -1.66
CA SER A 3 -6.63 -43.79 -2.97
C SER A 3 -5.49 -43.09 -3.70
N THR A 4 -5.01 -43.70 -4.79
CA THR A 4 -4.00 -43.10 -5.66
C THR A 4 -4.72 -42.42 -6.81
N ILE A 5 -4.49 -41.12 -6.99
CA ILE A 5 -5.01 -40.33 -8.10
C ILE A 5 -3.81 -39.98 -8.99
N ASN A 6 -3.78 -40.55 -10.20
CA ASN A 6 -2.78 -40.23 -11.21
C ASN A 6 -3.32 -39.10 -12.09
N THR A 7 -2.54 -38.04 -12.29
CA THR A 7 -2.96 -36.86 -13.06
C THR A 7 -1.81 -36.19 -13.79
N GLU A 8 -2.11 -35.51 -14.89
CA GLU A 8 -1.19 -34.66 -15.66
C GLU A 8 -1.58 -33.17 -15.57
N ALA A 9 -2.55 -32.81 -14.72
CA ALA A 9 -3.04 -31.44 -14.60
C ALA A 9 -2.12 -30.56 -13.72
N ASN A 10 -1.94 -29.30 -14.12
CA ASN A 10 -1.16 -28.31 -13.35
C ASN A 10 -1.78 -27.92 -11.99
N LEU A 11 -3.05 -28.28 -11.75
CA LEU A 11 -3.75 -28.02 -10.48
C LEU A 11 -4.77 -29.13 -10.20
N HIS A 12 -4.79 -29.64 -8.96
CA HIS A 12 -5.75 -30.63 -8.48
C HIS A 12 -6.30 -30.28 -7.10
N TRP A 13 -7.63 -30.40 -6.97
CA TRP A 13 -8.35 -30.18 -5.72
C TRP A 13 -8.72 -31.52 -5.11
N VAL A 14 -8.30 -31.76 -3.86
CA VAL A 14 -8.71 -32.93 -3.09
C VAL A 14 -9.68 -32.47 -2.02
N HIS A 15 -10.94 -32.88 -2.13
CA HIS A 15 -11.94 -32.63 -1.09
C HIS A 15 -11.74 -33.65 0.04
N ILE A 16 -11.41 -33.15 1.24
CA ILE A 16 -11.30 -33.97 2.45
C ILE A 16 -12.51 -33.64 3.34
N PRO A 17 -13.47 -34.57 3.50
CA PRO A 17 -14.58 -34.40 4.43
C PRO A 17 -14.10 -34.21 5.89
N SER A 18 -14.98 -33.68 6.74
CA SER A 18 -14.71 -33.56 8.17
C SER A 18 -14.37 -34.91 8.79
N HIS A 19 -13.37 -34.95 9.68
CA HIS A 19 -12.81 -36.18 10.21
C HIS A 19 -12.07 -35.95 11.54
N ASP A 20 -12.03 -36.97 12.41
CA ASP A 20 -11.62 -36.82 13.82
C ASP A 20 -10.14 -37.20 14.10
N LYS A 21 -9.38 -37.57 13.06
CA LYS A 21 -7.97 -38.01 13.17
C LYS A 21 -7.13 -37.37 12.09
N PRO A 22 -5.81 -37.14 12.26
CA PRO A 22 -4.99 -36.57 11.19
C PRO A 22 -5.04 -37.40 9.88
N VAL A 23 -5.32 -36.76 8.75
CA VAL A 23 -5.15 -37.34 7.42
C VAL A 23 -3.78 -36.95 6.89
N THR A 24 -2.97 -37.96 6.54
CA THR A 24 -1.68 -37.76 5.88
C THR A 24 -1.82 -38.10 4.40
N PHE A 25 -1.40 -37.18 3.53
CA PHE A 25 -1.26 -37.42 2.11
C PHE A 25 0.22 -37.33 1.73
N GLN A 26 0.63 -38.19 0.81
CA GLN A 26 1.95 -38.18 0.22
C GLN A 26 1.80 -37.80 -1.25
N VAL A 27 2.32 -36.64 -1.62
CA VAL A 27 2.39 -36.22 -3.03
C VAL A 27 3.72 -36.71 -3.57
N MET A 28 3.68 -37.63 -4.54
CA MET A 28 4.88 -38.13 -5.22
C MET A 28 4.87 -37.64 -6.66
N ASN A 29 5.79 -36.75 -6.99
CA ASN A 29 6.02 -36.30 -8.35
C ASN A 29 7.09 -37.20 -8.98
N SER A 30 6.73 -38.01 -9.96
CA SER A 30 7.69 -38.79 -10.76
C SER A 30 7.93 -38.09 -12.09
N PHE A 31 9.14 -37.55 -12.28
CA PHE A 31 9.58 -37.09 -13.59
C PHE A 31 10.33 -38.25 -14.26
N PRO A 32 9.90 -38.76 -15.44
CA PRO A 32 10.78 -39.59 -16.23
C PRO A 32 11.99 -38.76 -16.66
N ALA A 33 13.18 -39.34 -16.64
CA ALA A 33 14.37 -38.72 -17.21
C ALA A 33 14.11 -38.45 -18.70
N LEU A 34 13.92 -37.18 -19.06
CA LEU A 34 13.71 -36.75 -20.43
C LEU A 34 15.07 -36.71 -21.15
N ASN A 35 15.30 -37.65 -22.06
CA ASN A 35 16.06 -37.35 -23.27
C ASN A 35 15.25 -36.30 -24.02
N ILE A 36 15.80 -35.10 -24.19
CA ILE A 36 15.14 -34.01 -24.91
C ILE A 36 15.68 -34.03 -26.34
N PRO A 37 14.88 -34.44 -27.36
CA PRO A 37 15.15 -34.01 -28.72
C PRO A 37 14.79 -32.53 -28.81
N GLU A 38 15.66 -31.71 -29.41
CA GLU A 38 15.29 -30.37 -29.85
C GLU A 38 14.10 -30.48 -30.82
N VAL A 39 12.95 -29.94 -30.41
CA VAL A 39 11.79 -29.79 -31.30
C VAL A 39 11.30 -28.35 -31.21
N GLU A 40 11.19 -27.74 -32.38
CA GLU A 40 10.72 -26.39 -32.63
C GLU A 40 9.34 -26.11 -31.98
N ASN A 41 9.22 -24.86 -31.51
CA ASN A 41 8.02 -24.29 -30.89
C ASN A 41 6.76 -24.46 -31.76
N GLU A 42 5.89 -25.42 -31.42
CA GLU A 42 4.49 -25.39 -31.87
C GLU A 42 3.58 -24.62 -30.91
N LYS A 43 2.80 -23.74 -31.53
CA LYS A 43 1.92 -22.70 -31.00
C LYS A 43 1.01 -23.16 -29.86
N ARG A 44 1.18 -22.54 -28.69
CA ARG A 44 0.16 -22.52 -27.62
C ARG A 44 -1.05 -21.69 -28.06
N LEU A 45 -2.24 -22.21 -27.73
CA LEU A 45 -3.56 -21.61 -27.97
C LEU A 45 -3.60 -20.11 -27.66
N GLN A 46 -3.90 -19.30 -28.69
CA GLN A 46 -4.20 -17.87 -28.58
C GLN A 46 -5.53 -17.66 -27.85
N LEU A 47 -5.47 -17.24 -26.59
CA LEU A 47 -6.54 -16.46 -25.98
C LEU A 47 -6.41 -15.03 -26.51
N GLY A 48 -7.29 -14.65 -27.45
CA GLY A 48 -7.56 -13.29 -27.92
C GLY A 48 -6.34 -12.42 -28.27
N ASN A 49 -6.06 -12.23 -29.57
CA ASN A 49 -5.06 -11.27 -30.05
C ASN A 49 -5.39 -9.84 -29.58
N ILE A 50 -4.79 -9.40 -28.49
CA ILE A 50 -4.44 -8.00 -28.26
C ILE A 50 -2.98 -7.90 -28.70
N GLY A 51 -2.73 -7.07 -29.72
CA GLY A 51 -1.49 -7.07 -30.49
C GLY A 51 -0.21 -7.18 -29.64
N THR A 52 0.55 -8.24 -29.86
CA THR A 52 1.92 -8.41 -29.35
C THR A 52 2.84 -7.47 -30.10
N THR A 53 2.90 -6.22 -29.66
CA THR A 53 4.12 -5.43 -29.86
C THR A 53 5.17 -6.04 -28.95
N GLN A 54 6.35 -6.39 -29.48
CA GLN A 54 7.53 -6.60 -28.65
C GLN A 54 7.77 -5.30 -27.87
N PHE A 55 7.32 -5.26 -26.61
CA PHE A 55 7.52 -4.13 -25.73
C PHE A 55 8.98 -4.15 -25.27
N GLY A 56 9.85 -3.47 -26.01
CA GLY A 56 11.07 -2.95 -25.41
C GLY A 56 10.68 -1.96 -24.31
N PRO A 57 11.37 -1.97 -23.14
CA PRO A 57 11.05 -1.02 -22.09
C PRO A 57 11.23 0.40 -22.63
N ARG A 58 10.11 1.11 -22.88
CA ARG A 58 10.17 2.55 -23.14
C ARG A 58 10.80 3.20 -21.90
N PRO A 59 11.95 3.90 -22.00
CA PRO A 59 12.48 4.63 -20.86
C PRO A 59 11.42 5.64 -20.44
N GLY A 60 10.85 5.47 -19.25
CA GLY A 60 10.04 6.52 -18.63
C GLY A 60 10.90 7.77 -18.48
N LYS A 61 10.29 8.95 -18.57
CA LYS A 61 11.00 10.19 -18.27
C LYS A 61 11.46 10.13 -16.81
N GLN A 62 12.78 10.07 -16.59
CA GLN A 62 13.35 10.05 -15.25
C GLN A 62 12.92 11.29 -14.47
N PRO A 63 12.47 11.15 -13.22
CA PRO A 63 12.17 12.30 -12.37
C PRO A 63 13.46 13.06 -12.04
N PRO A 64 13.39 14.38 -11.81
CA PRO A 64 14.60 15.22 -11.68
C PRO A 64 15.48 14.90 -10.46
N HIS A 65 14.93 14.28 -9.42
CA HIS A 65 15.62 14.06 -8.13
C HIS A 65 15.81 12.58 -7.77
N TYR A 66 15.32 11.66 -8.60
CA TYR A 66 15.38 10.23 -8.34
C TYR A 66 15.70 9.49 -9.63
N PHE A 67 16.39 8.36 -9.51
CA PHE A 67 16.44 7.37 -10.58
C PHE A 67 15.37 6.33 -10.33
N VAL A 68 14.58 6.02 -11.36
CA VAL A 68 13.62 4.92 -11.36
C VAL A 68 14.10 3.92 -12.40
N GLU A 69 14.53 2.77 -11.93
CA GLU A 69 15.11 1.71 -12.74
C GLU A 69 14.20 0.49 -12.72
N SER A 70 13.89 -0.04 -13.89
CA SER A 70 13.19 -1.32 -14.01
C SER A 70 14.22 -2.45 -13.97
N LEU A 71 14.11 -3.30 -12.96
CA LEU A 71 15.04 -4.41 -12.77
C LEU A 71 14.77 -5.49 -13.81
N ARG A 72 15.81 -5.87 -14.54
CA ARG A 72 15.73 -6.95 -15.53
C ARG A 72 15.92 -8.28 -14.83
N LEU A 73 14.97 -9.18 -15.07
CA LEU A 73 15.01 -10.54 -14.55
C LEU A 73 15.77 -11.44 -15.54
N ASP A 74 16.43 -12.48 -15.02
CA ASP A 74 17.19 -13.48 -15.79
C ASP A 74 16.37 -14.26 -16.83
N LYS A 75 15.04 -14.24 -16.70
CA LYS A 75 14.05 -14.81 -17.62
C LYS A 75 12.88 -13.85 -17.75
N ASP A 76 11.99 -14.12 -18.69
CA ASP A 76 10.74 -13.37 -18.89
C ASP A 76 9.68 -13.68 -17.81
N TRP A 77 10.06 -13.59 -16.53
CA TRP A 77 9.17 -13.75 -15.40
C TRP A 77 8.24 -12.54 -15.27
N GLU A 78 6.93 -12.79 -15.25
CA GLU A 78 5.94 -11.79 -14.89
C GLU A 78 5.63 -11.88 -13.40
N LEU A 79 6.44 -11.19 -12.58
CA LEU A 79 6.22 -11.13 -11.14
C LEU A 79 5.06 -10.20 -10.82
N LEU A 80 3.83 -10.72 -10.79
CA LEU A 80 2.62 -9.98 -10.38
C LEU A 80 2.64 -9.73 -8.86
N VAL A 81 3.49 -8.82 -8.40
CA VAL A 81 3.90 -8.73 -6.99
C VAL A 81 2.76 -8.33 -6.05
N THR A 82 2.49 -9.17 -5.04
CA THR A 82 1.50 -8.91 -3.98
C THR A 82 2.05 -9.00 -2.57
N GLY A 83 3.33 -9.34 -2.41
CA GLY A 83 4.06 -9.24 -1.15
C GLY A 83 5.56 -9.27 -1.40
N MET A 84 6.31 -8.52 -0.61
CA MET A 84 7.77 -8.43 -0.69
C MET A 84 8.36 -8.16 0.68
N ASP A 85 9.47 -8.82 1.00
CA ASP A 85 10.29 -8.49 2.15
C ASP A 85 11.71 -9.07 1.99
N TRP A 86 12.66 -8.60 2.80
CA TRP A 86 14.08 -8.91 2.66
C TRP A 86 14.54 -9.98 3.65
N LEU A 87 15.34 -10.92 3.15
CA LEU A 87 16.14 -11.82 3.98
C LEU A 87 17.39 -11.12 4.51
N GLU A 88 17.94 -11.63 5.61
CA GLU A 88 19.14 -11.09 6.22
C GLU A 88 20.36 -11.17 5.29
N ASP A 89 20.39 -12.17 4.40
CA ASP A 89 21.43 -12.34 3.38
C ASP A 89 21.31 -11.40 2.17
N GLY A 90 20.31 -10.52 2.17
CA GLY A 90 20.08 -9.53 1.12
C GLY A 90 19.28 -10.02 -0.08
N ARG A 91 18.77 -11.25 -0.07
CA ARG A 91 17.77 -11.69 -1.06
C ARG A 91 16.41 -11.04 -0.80
N LEU A 92 15.68 -10.76 -1.88
CA LEU A 92 14.30 -10.29 -1.82
C LEU A 92 13.35 -11.49 -1.96
N ALA A 93 12.52 -11.75 -0.95
CA ALA A 93 11.41 -12.69 -1.05
C ALA A 93 10.20 -11.99 -1.68
N VAL A 94 9.55 -12.65 -2.63
CA VAL A 94 8.39 -12.11 -3.35
C VAL A 94 7.28 -13.16 -3.39
N CYS A 95 6.05 -12.79 -3.05
CA CYS A 95 4.86 -13.56 -3.44
C CYS A 95 4.08 -12.84 -4.55
N THR A 96 3.45 -13.61 -5.43
CA THR A 96 2.71 -13.08 -6.57
C THR A 96 1.23 -13.43 -6.50
N TRP A 97 0.40 -12.62 -7.16
CA TRP A 97 -1.05 -12.83 -7.22
C TRP A 97 -1.45 -14.25 -7.67
N PRO A 98 -0.80 -14.90 -8.66
CA PRO A 98 -1.10 -16.29 -9.03
C PRO A 98 -0.82 -17.35 -7.96
N GLY A 99 -0.15 -17.00 -6.86
CA GLY A 99 0.13 -17.96 -5.78
C GLY A 99 1.54 -18.53 -5.75
N ASP A 100 2.49 -17.89 -6.44
CA ASP A 100 3.88 -18.31 -6.45
C ASP A 100 4.71 -17.53 -5.44
N VAL A 101 5.78 -18.15 -4.92
CA VAL A 101 6.77 -17.51 -4.05
C VAL A 101 8.17 -17.68 -4.64
N PHE A 102 8.93 -16.60 -4.69
CA PHE A 102 10.26 -16.51 -5.28
C PHE A 102 11.26 -15.89 -4.31
N LEU A 103 12.53 -16.26 -4.46
CA LEU A 103 13.68 -15.55 -3.91
C LEU A 103 14.47 -14.93 -5.06
N LEU A 104 14.78 -13.65 -4.93
CA LEU A 104 15.53 -12.89 -5.90
C LEU A 104 16.88 -12.48 -5.29
N SER A 105 17.97 -12.77 -6.00
CA SER A 105 19.33 -12.32 -5.65
C SER A 105 19.86 -11.33 -6.69
N GLY A 106 20.82 -10.49 -6.31
CA GLY A 106 21.36 -9.44 -7.21
C GLY A 106 20.45 -8.21 -7.35
N VAL A 107 19.38 -8.13 -6.57
CA VAL A 107 18.37 -7.05 -6.63
C VAL A 107 18.99 -5.69 -6.30
N THR A 108 19.93 -5.64 -5.35
CA THR A 108 20.60 -4.40 -4.92
C THR A 108 21.75 -3.96 -5.83
N SER A 109 22.32 -4.85 -6.65
CA SER A 109 23.23 -4.44 -7.73
C SER A 109 22.44 -3.93 -8.93
N GLY A 110 21.31 -4.58 -9.25
CA GLY A 110 20.49 -4.27 -10.42
C GLY A 110 20.96 -4.99 -11.69
N ASP A 111 22.23 -5.37 -11.73
CA ASP A 111 22.81 -6.26 -12.74
C ASP A 111 22.61 -7.73 -12.32
N ASP A 112 22.09 -8.56 -13.23
CA ASP A 112 21.93 -10.02 -13.08
C ASP A 112 20.97 -10.44 -11.94
N VAL A 113 19.73 -9.93 -11.95
CA VAL A 113 18.70 -10.38 -10.98
C VAL A 113 18.30 -11.82 -11.30
N ARG A 114 18.74 -12.74 -10.45
CA ARG A 114 18.44 -14.18 -10.58
C ARG A 114 17.20 -14.54 -9.79
N VAL A 115 16.33 -15.34 -10.40
CA VAL A 115 15.04 -15.70 -9.82
C VAL A 115 15.01 -17.19 -9.49
N ARG A 116 14.87 -17.51 -8.20
CA ARG A 116 14.60 -18.88 -7.72
C ARG A 116 13.14 -18.99 -7.30
N LYS A 117 12.38 -19.83 -7.98
CA LYS A 117 11.03 -20.19 -7.52
C LYS A 117 11.13 -21.16 -6.33
N LEU A 118 10.49 -20.82 -5.22
CA LEU A 118 10.40 -21.68 -4.03
C LEU A 118 9.22 -22.63 -4.09
N LEU A 119 8.03 -22.10 -4.40
CA LEU A 119 6.80 -22.89 -4.46
C LEU A 119 5.73 -22.21 -5.32
N SER A 120 4.67 -22.98 -5.60
CA SER A 120 3.43 -22.54 -6.25
C SER A 120 2.22 -23.00 -5.45
N GLY A 121 1.06 -22.42 -5.71
CA GLY A 121 -0.24 -22.96 -5.28
C GLY A 121 -0.84 -22.30 -4.04
N LEU A 122 -0.31 -21.15 -3.60
CA LEU A 122 -1.00 -20.32 -2.62
C LEU A 122 -2.25 -19.68 -3.23
N ASN A 123 -3.29 -19.48 -2.44
CA ASN A 123 -4.56 -18.93 -2.89
C ASN A 123 -4.54 -17.40 -2.85
N GLU A 124 -4.09 -16.80 -3.97
CA GLU A 124 -4.04 -15.35 -4.21
C GLU A 124 -3.48 -14.56 -3.02
N PRO A 125 -2.18 -14.77 -2.69
CA PRO A 125 -1.57 -14.16 -1.53
C PRO A 125 -1.52 -12.63 -1.66
N MET A 126 -1.65 -11.93 -0.54
CA MET A 126 -1.74 -10.46 -0.48
C MET A 126 -0.78 -9.82 0.54
N GLY A 127 0.33 -10.49 0.80
CA GLY A 127 1.48 -9.93 1.48
C GLY A 127 2.41 -11.01 1.99
N LEU A 128 3.63 -10.59 2.30
CA LEU A 128 4.74 -11.45 2.71
C LEU A 128 5.56 -10.67 3.74
N LEU A 129 5.96 -11.36 4.81
CA LEU A 129 6.87 -10.85 5.83
C LEU A 129 7.94 -11.90 6.09
N VAL A 130 9.19 -11.47 6.19
CA VAL A 130 10.32 -12.30 6.62
C VAL A 130 10.51 -12.13 8.12
N ARG A 131 10.69 -13.24 8.84
CA ARG A 131 11.08 -13.22 10.26
C ARG A 131 11.78 -14.52 10.64
N ASP A 132 12.94 -14.42 11.28
CA ASP A 132 13.76 -15.55 11.71
C ASP A 132 14.05 -16.52 10.53
N ASP A 133 14.47 -15.97 9.38
CA ASP A 133 14.73 -16.67 8.11
C ASP A 133 13.56 -17.51 7.55
N LYS A 134 12.34 -17.21 8.00
CA LYS A 134 11.10 -17.82 7.48
C LYS A 134 10.24 -16.78 6.82
N LEU A 135 9.46 -17.21 5.83
CA LEU A 135 8.48 -16.36 5.15
C LEU A 135 7.10 -16.61 5.77
N TYR A 136 6.35 -15.54 5.98
CA TYR A 136 4.96 -15.59 6.44
C TYR A 136 4.09 -14.91 5.40
N VAL A 137 3.23 -15.69 4.75
CA VAL A 137 2.43 -15.23 3.61
C VAL A 137 0.97 -15.30 3.98
N SER A 138 0.27 -14.16 3.88
CA SER A 138 -1.18 -14.12 3.97
C SER A 138 -1.77 -14.51 2.63
N GLN A 139 -2.64 -15.51 2.65
CA GLN A 139 -3.51 -15.90 1.55
C GLN A 139 -4.97 -15.85 1.99
N LYS A 140 -5.89 -15.94 1.03
CA LYS A 140 -7.33 -15.78 1.32
C LYS A 140 -7.82 -16.60 2.52
N PRO A 141 -7.51 -17.91 2.65
CA PRO A 141 -8.04 -18.72 3.75
C PRO A 141 -7.13 -18.80 5.01
N GLU A 142 -5.85 -18.42 4.93
CA GLU A 142 -4.91 -18.65 6.03
C GLU A 142 -3.64 -17.78 5.97
N LEU A 143 -2.93 -17.74 7.10
CA LEU A 143 -1.56 -17.25 7.23
C LEU A 143 -0.65 -18.48 7.27
N THR A 144 0.27 -18.55 6.32
CA THR A 144 1.14 -19.70 6.12
C THR A 144 2.59 -19.32 6.42
N GLU A 145 3.24 -20.08 7.29
CA GLU A 145 4.70 -20.07 7.45
C GLU A 145 5.31 -20.97 6.37
N ILE A 146 6.36 -20.48 5.72
CA ILE A 146 7.16 -21.17 4.72
C ILE A 146 8.60 -21.17 5.25
N SER A 147 9.12 -22.37 5.51
CA SER A 147 10.54 -22.59 5.80
C SER A 147 11.18 -23.34 4.64
N PHE A 148 12.41 -22.98 4.29
CA PHE A 148 13.13 -23.60 3.19
C PHE A 148 14.59 -23.83 3.56
N ASP A 149 15.21 -24.83 2.92
CA ASP A 149 16.62 -25.19 3.07
C ASP A 149 17.24 -25.13 1.67
N ASP A 150 18.15 -24.18 1.46
CA ASP A 150 18.76 -23.95 0.15
C ASP A 150 19.63 -25.13 -0.29
N GLU A 151 20.35 -25.77 0.64
CA GLU A 151 21.28 -26.87 0.36
C GLU A 151 20.53 -28.16 0.01
N LYS A 152 19.43 -28.44 0.74
CA LYS A 152 18.60 -29.62 0.50
C LYS A 152 17.55 -29.42 -0.59
N GLY A 153 17.33 -28.18 -1.01
CA GLY A 153 16.26 -27.82 -1.95
C GLY A 153 14.85 -28.10 -1.40
N SER A 154 14.69 -28.19 -0.07
CA SER A 154 13.42 -28.56 0.55
C SER A 154 12.62 -27.33 0.99
N VAL A 155 11.30 -27.41 0.88
CA VAL A 155 10.36 -26.38 1.33
C VAL A 155 9.28 -27.05 2.17
N ALA A 156 8.98 -26.48 3.35
CA ALA A 156 7.94 -26.94 4.24
C ALA A 156 6.94 -25.82 4.53
N LEU A 157 5.66 -26.20 4.59
CA LEU A 157 4.55 -25.30 4.86
C LEU A 157 3.94 -25.63 6.22
N ARG A 158 3.66 -24.59 7.01
CA ARG A 158 2.94 -24.73 8.27
C ARG A 158 1.88 -23.65 8.40
N ARG A 159 0.64 -24.05 8.59
CA ARG A 159 -0.45 -23.12 8.89
C ARG A 159 -0.21 -22.46 10.25
N VAL A 160 -0.14 -21.13 10.27
CA VAL A 160 -0.03 -20.32 11.49
C VAL A 160 -1.41 -20.01 12.04
N SER A 161 -2.34 -19.63 11.18
CA SER A 161 -3.73 -19.37 11.54
C SER A 161 -4.63 -19.47 10.30
N ALA A 162 -5.87 -19.90 10.51
CA ALA A 162 -6.98 -19.78 9.56
C ALA A 162 -8.23 -19.28 10.29
N ASP A 163 -8.04 -18.43 11.32
CA ASP A 163 -9.10 -18.04 12.25
C ASP A 163 -9.94 -16.83 11.75
N TRP A 164 -10.29 -16.85 10.47
CA TRP A 164 -11.19 -15.91 9.80
C TRP A 164 -11.98 -16.62 8.68
N GLY A 165 -13.05 -15.98 8.22
CA GLY A 165 -13.87 -16.49 7.14
C GLY A 165 -13.32 -16.13 5.77
N TYR A 166 -13.59 -16.97 4.78
CA TYR A 166 -13.35 -16.71 3.37
C TYR A 166 -14.65 -16.97 2.60
N SER A 167 -15.11 -15.99 1.81
CA SER A 167 -16.40 -16.08 1.14
C SER A 167 -16.40 -16.86 -0.18
N GLY A 168 -15.23 -17.28 -0.67
CA GLY A 168 -15.08 -17.79 -2.04
C GLY A 168 -15.10 -16.69 -3.10
N HIS A 169 -15.43 -15.45 -2.73
CA HIS A 169 -15.48 -14.34 -3.67
C HIS A 169 -14.06 -13.91 -4.08
N TYR A 170 -13.94 -13.43 -5.32
CA TYR A 170 -12.68 -12.95 -5.89
C TYR A 170 -12.05 -11.84 -5.04
N ASN A 171 -12.82 -10.85 -4.60
CA ASN A 171 -12.34 -9.73 -3.77
C ASN A 171 -12.27 -10.02 -2.24
N ALA A 172 -12.33 -11.27 -1.80
CA ALA A 172 -12.24 -11.60 -0.37
C ALA A 172 -10.77 -11.79 0.08
N PHE A 173 -9.97 -10.74 -0.04
CA PHE A 173 -8.54 -10.74 0.27
C PHE A 173 -8.24 -10.56 1.77
N SER A 174 -7.07 -11.06 2.18
CA SER A 174 -6.45 -10.82 3.49
C SER A 174 -5.05 -10.23 3.28
N TYR A 175 -4.87 -8.96 3.63
CA TYR A 175 -3.67 -8.18 3.37
C TYR A 175 -2.69 -8.22 4.55
N GLY A 176 -1.39 -8.17 4.25
CA GLY A 176 -0.30 -8.34 5.22
C GLY A 176 0.34 -9.73 5.13
N PRO A 177 1.03 -10.22 6.17
CA PRO A 177 1.05 -9.69 7.51
C PRO A 177 2.04 -8.53 7.68
N VAL A 178 1.83 -7.74 8.73
CA VAL A 178 2.88 -6.91 9.37
C VAL A 178 3.07 -7.37 10.81
N ALA A 179 4.16 -6.98 11.45
CA ALA A 179 4.39 -7.25 12.87
C ALA A 179 4.12 -6.00 13.73
N ASP A 180 3.26 -6.14 14.75
CA ASP A 180 3.07 -5.10 15.76
C ASP A 180 4.31 -4.95 16.68
N ARG A 181 4.30 -3.97 17.59
CA ARG A 181 5.40 -3.74 18.55
C ARG A 181 5.73 -4.93 19.46
N ASN A 182 4.83 -5.90 19.58
CA ASN A 182 5.01 -7.12 20.36
C ASN A 182 5.32 -8.33 19.47
N ASN A 183 5.74 -8.09 18.21
CA ASN A 183 6.02 -9.11 17.20
C ASN A 183 4.85 -10.04 16.86
N ARG A 184 3.61 -9.60 17.10
CA ARG A 184 2.41 -10.36 16.69
C ARG A 184 2.03 -9.99 15.26
N PHE A 185 1.63 -10.97 14.48
CA PHE A 185 1.13 -10.71 13.13
C PHE A 185 -0.17 -9.92 13.17
N VAL A 186 -0.29 -8.96 12.26
CA VAL A 186 -1.49 -8.18 12.02
C VAL A 186 -1.82 -8.24 10.54
N LEU A 187 -3.10 -8.45 10.24
CA LEU A 187 -3.64 -8.52 8.88
C LEU A 187 -4.85 -7.59 8.76
N ALA A 188 -5.18 -7.19 7.54
CA ALA A 188 -6.40 -6.46 7.23
C ALA A 188 -7.24 -7.25 6.22
N ASN A 189 -8.46 -7.63 6.61
CA ASN A 189 -9.36 -8.42 5.78
C ASN A 189 -10.33 -7.50 5.03
N ALA A 190 -10.54 -7.77 3.74
CA ALA A 190 -11.51 -7.06 2.92
C ALA A 190 -12.95 -7.28 3.43
N GLY A 191 -13.77 -6.23 3.38
CA GLY A 191 -15.19 -6.27 3.77
C GLY A 191 -16.17 -6.26 2.60
N HIS A 192 -15.72 -5.88 1.40
CA HIS A 192 -16.56 -5.69 0.22
C HIS A 192 -17.44 -6.92 -0.14
N SER A 193 -16.92 -8.13 0.10
CA SER A 193 -17.57 -9.39 -0.25
C SER A 193 -17.75 -10.33 0.95
N GLY A 194 -17.91 -9.77 2.14
CA GLY A 194 -18.24 -10.51 3.35
C GLY A 194 -19.71 -10.91 3.43
N ARG A 195 -20.00 -11.90 4.29
CA ARG A 195 -21.33 -12.09 4.90
C ARG A 195 -21.19 -11.82 6.39
N TRP A 196 -22.27 -11.38 7.05
CA TRP A 196 -22.22 -11.00 8.47
C TRP A 196 -21.72 -12.14 9.38
N ASP A 197 -22.00 -13.39 9.03
CA ASP A 197 -21.64 -14.60 9.77
C ASP A 197 -20.21 -15.10 9.49
N MET A 198 -19.48 -14.44 8.57
CA MET A 198 -18.09 -14.77 8.24
C MET A 198 -17.13 -14.01 9.14
N LYS A 199 -16.47 -14.75 10.04
CA LYS A 199 -15.55 -14.18 11.03
C LYS A 199 -14.52 -13.24 10.40
N PHE A 200 -14.45 -12.03 10.94
CA PHE A 200 -13.45 -11.01 10.61
C PHE A 200 -13.41 -10.49 9.17
N MET A 201 -14.47 -10.64 8.36
CA MET A 201 -14.54 -9.93 7.08
C MET A 201 -14.71 -8.42 7.32
N GLY A 202 -13.84 -7.58 6.73
CA GLY A 202 -13.80 -6.14 6.97
C GLY A 202 -13.11 -5.74 8.28
N TRP A 203 -12.24 -6.58 8.84
CA TRP A 203 -11.55 -6.33 10.10
C TRP A 203 -10.03 -6.25 9.93
N GLY A 204 -9.40 -5.37 10.73
CA GLY A 204 -8.00 -5.53 11.10
C GLY A 204 -7.89 -6.54 12.24
N ILE A 205 -7.09 -7.58 12.08
CA ILE A 205 -6.97 -8.69 13.03
C ILE A 205 -5.53 -8.89 13.48
N ARG A 206 -5.37 -9.38 14.72
CA ARG A 206 -4.08 -9.63 15.35
C ARG A 206 -3.95 -11.05 15.83
N GLN A 207 -2.75 -11.61 15.70
CA GLN A 207 -2.40 -12.91 16.24
C GLN A 207 -2.63 -12.98 17.76
N GLY A 208 -3.39 -13.99 18.17
CA GLY A 208 -3.61 -14.40 19.54
C GLY A 208 -2.78 -15.64 19.91
N VAL A 209 -3.29 -16.41 20.88
CA VAL A 209 -2.65 -17.65 21.36
C VAL A 209 -3.19 -18.85 20.58
N GLY A 210 -2.34 -19.85 20.32
CA GLY A 210 -2.77 -21.13 19.74
C GLY A 210 -3.31 -21.04 18.30
N GLY A 211 -2.84 -20.06 17.51
CA GLY A 211 -3.28 -19.85 16.13
C GLY A 211 -4.61 -19.10 16.00
N THR A 212 -5.16 -18.57 17.09
CA THR A 212 -6.35 -17.70 17.07
C THR A 212 -6.01 -16.29 16.58
N MET A 213 -7.03 -15.56 16.13
CA MET A 213 -6.96 -14.15 15.77
C MET A 213 -7.95 -13.34 16.60
N THR A 214 -7.61 -12.09 16.90
CA THR A 214 -8.46 -11.14 17.64
C THR A 214 -8.68 -9.89 16.80
N GLY A 215 -9.92 -9.39 16.73
CA GLY A 215 -10.23 -8.13 16.07
C GLY A 215 -9.60 -6.93 16.79
N ILE A 216 -8.97 -6.04 16.03
CA ILE A 216 -8.45 -4.76 16.53
C ILE A 216 -9.50 -3.67 16.27
N GLY A 217 -9.81 -3.44 15.00
CA GLY A 217 -10.78 -2.46 14.54
C GLY A 217 -11.44 -2.98 13.27
N SER A 218 -12.60 -2.42 12.92
CA SER A 218 -13.44 -2.93 11.85
C SER A 218 -13.80 -1.86 10.83
N GLY A 219 -14.44 -2.28 9.75
CA GLY A 219 -15.00 -1.41 8.74
C GLY A 219 -14.10 -1.05 7.59
N PHE A 220 -13.22 -1.97 7.19
CA PHE A 220 -12.47 -1.86 5.95
C PHE A 220 -13.26 -2.40 4.75
N ARG A 221 -13.11 -1.76 3.59
CA ARG A 221 -13.71 -2.19 2.33
C ARG A 221 -12.76 -3.09 1.54
N GLU A 222 -11.66 -2.52 1.05
CA GLU A 222 -10.62 -3.16 0.24
C GLU A 222 -9.24 -2.61 0.68
N PRO A 223 -8.72 -3.09 1.83
CA PRO A 223 -7.55 -2.50 2.47
C PRO A 223 -6.21 -2.93 1.86
N ASN A 224 -5.94 -2.52 0.61
CA ASN A 224 -4.81 -3.04 -0.19
C ASN A 224 -3.40 -2.67 0.32
N GLY A 225 -3.27 -1.94 1.41
CA GLY A 225 -1.98 -1.74 2.07
C GLY A 225 -2.11 -1.77 3.58
N ILE A 226 -1.11 -2.37 4.22
CA ILE A 226 -0.94 -2.38 5.66
C ILE A 226 0.55 -2.19 5.97
N GLY A 227 0.87 -1.36 6.95
CA GLY A 227 2.24 -1.00 7.30
C GLY A 227 2.35 -0.54 8.75
N THR A 228 3.59 -0.48 9.25
CA THR A 228 3.91 0.14 10.54
C THR A 228 4.52 1.52 10.32
N PHE A 229 4.30 2.42 11.26
CA PHE A 229 4.86 3.76 11.24
C PHE A 229 5.40 4.20 12.61
N GLY A 230 6.57 4.81 12.58
CA GLY A 230 7.21 5.45 13.72
C GLY A 230 7.74 4.46 14.77
N GLN A 231 8.39 5.00 15.79
CA GLN A 231 9.06 4.22 16.84
C GLN A 231 8.12 3.30 17.63
N ASN A 232 6.84 3.67 17.74
CA ASN A 232 5.83 2.85 18.42
C ASN A 232 5.30 1.71 17.56
N ARG A 233 5.68 1.65 16.28
CA ARG A 233 5.14 0.74 15.26
C ARG A 233 3.61 0.79 15.22
N ASP A 234 3.07 2.02 15.22
CA ASP A 234 1.63 2.24 15.05
C ASP A 234 1.23 1.69 13.68
N ILE A 235 0.09 1.00 13.59
CA ILE A 235 -0.31 0.28 12.37
C ILE A 235 -1.24 1.15 11.54
N PHE A 236 -0.92 1.27 10.26
CA PHE A 236 -1.72 1.99 9.29
C PHE A 236 -2.22 1.05 8.20
N VAL A 237 -3.43 1.34 7.72
CA VAL A 237 -4.10 0.58 6.67
C VAL A 237 -4.58 1.56 5.61
N THR A 238 -4.18 1.36 4.36
CA THR A 238 -4.78 2.09 3.24
C THR A 238 -6.04 1.39 2.80
N ASP A 239 -7.11 2.13 2.53
CA ASP A 239 -8.39 1.57 2.08
C ASP A 239 -8.89 2.27 0.81
N ASN A 240 -9.49 1.49 -0.08
CA ASN A 240 -9.89 1.93 -1.41
C ASN A 240 -11.34 2.39 -1.44
N GLN A 241 -11.59 3.51 -2.13
CA GLN A 241 -12.91 4.09 -2.33
C GLN A 241 -13.95 3.06 -2.78
N GLY A 242 -15.16 3.17 -2.25
CA GLY A 242 -16.35 2.54 -2.79
C GLY A 242 -17.54 2.70 -1.86
N HIS A 243 -18.35 1.65 -1.71
CA HIS A 243 -19.48 1.68 -0.78
C HIS A 243 -18.98 1.97 0.64
N TRP A 244 -19.50 3.04 1.25
CA TRP A 244 -19.14 3.53 2.59
C TRP A 244 -17.74 4.11 2.75
N THR A 245 -16.93 4.12 1.69
CA THR A 245 -15.54 4.64 1.71
C THR A 245 -15.47 5.77 0.69
N ALA A 246 -15.45 7.01 1.19
CA ALA A 246 -15.75 8.20 0.39
C ALA A 246 -14.75 8.48 -0.74
N VAL A 247 -13.46 8.40 -0.41
CA VAL A 247 -12.31 8.37 -1.31
C VAL A 247 -11.28 7.43 -0.70
N CYS A 248 -10.08 7.31 -1.26
CA CYS A 248 -9.04 6.49 -0.65
C CYS A 248 -8.57 7.08 0.70
N GLU A 249 -8.19 6.21 1.64
CA GLU A 249 -7.92 6.57 3.04
C GLU A 249 -6.59 6.00 3.54
N LEU A 250 -5.95 6.68 4.49
CA LEU A 250 -4.90 6.13 5.37
C LEU A 250 -5.43 6.09 6.80
N ASN A 251 -5.76 4.90 7.28
CA ASN A 251 -6.42 4.67 8.57
C ASN A 251 -5.44 4.22 9.65
N HIS A 252 -5.46 4.86 10.83
CA HIS A 252 -4.70 4.41 12.00
C HIS A 252 -5.47 3.29 12.72
N LEU A 253 -5.04 2.05 12.49
CA LEU A 253 -5.66 0.84 13.04
C LEU A 253 -5.39 0.73 14.54
N ARG A 254 -6.45 0.92 15.34
CA ARG A 254 -6.39 0.86 16.80
C ARG A 254 -7.65 0.24 17.40
N PRO A 255 -7.59 -0.28 18.65
CA PRO A 255 -8.69 -1.01 19.26
C PRO A 255 -10.03 -0.28 19.23
N GLY A 256 -11.09 -1.00 18.84
CA GLY A 256 -12.48 -0.55 18.94
C GLY A 256 -12.95 0.46 17.89
N GLN A 257 -12.09 0.84 16.94
CA GLN A 257 -12.42 1.82 15.89
C GLN A 257 -13.19 1.19 14.72
N TYR A 258 -13.95 2.03 14.01
CA TYR A 258 -14.75 1.63 12.86
C TYR A 258 -14.49 2.54 11.65
N PHE A 259 -13.94 2.01 10.57
CA PHE A 259 -13.44 2.78 9.41
C PHE A 259 -14.45 2.90 8.25
N GLY A 260 -15.74 2.66 8.52
CA GLY A 260 -16.83 3.09 7.64
C GLY A 260 -17.61 1.98 6.94
N ARG A 261 -16.96 0.95 6.40
CA ARG A 261 -17.68 -0.15 5.71
C ARG A 261 -18.39 -1.10 6.69
N PRO A 262 -19.62 -1.57 6.47
CA PRO A 262 -20.19 -2.64 7.30
C PRO A 262 -19.31 -3.89 7.35
N SER A 263 -19.01 -4.36 8.55
CA SER A 263 -18.10 -5.47 8.81
C SER A 263 -18.83 -6.64 9.45
N ALA A 264 -18.28 -7.84 9.29
CA ALA A 264 -18.88 -9.08 9.76
C ALA A 264 -18.62 -9.35 11.25
N THR A 265 -19.05 -10.51 11.75
CA THR A 265 -18.82 -10.98 13.12
C THR A 265 -17.32 -10.84 13.48
N PRO A 266 -16.97 -10.30 14.67
CA PRO A 266 -17.78 -10.18 15.88
C PRO A 266 -18.71 -8.97 15.96
N ASP A 267 -18.80 -8.12 14.92
CA ASP A 267 -19.83 -7.07 14.94
C ASP A 267 -21.24 -7.68 15.03
N PRO A 268 -22.15 -7.10 15.84
CA PRO A 268 -23.54 -7.52 15.86
C PRO A 268 -24.20 -7.42 14.48
N GLN A 269 -24.97 -8.44 14.09
CA GLN A 269 -25.64 -8.50 12.78
C GLN A 269 -26.42 -7.23 12.40
N LYS A 270 -27.02 -6.54 13.38
CA LYS A 270 -27.75 -5.28 13.15
C LYS A 270 -26.87 -4.17 12.55
N LEU A 271 -25.56 -4.15 12.82
CA LEU A 271 -24.60 -3.18 12.29
C LEU A 271 -24.16 -3.51 10.86
N TYR A 272 -24.49 -4.70 10.35
CA TYR A 272 -24.18 -5.09 8.97
C TYR A 272 -25.00 -4.31 7.92
N LYS A 273 -25.97 -3.51 8.36
CA LYS A 273 -26.75 -2.59 7.52
C LYS A 273 -26.12 -1.21 7.34
N GLY A 274 -25.08 -0.88 8.13
CA GLY A 274 -24.55 0.47 8.23
C GLY A 274 -24.42 0.94 9.66
N ARG A 275 -23.62 2.00 9.85
CA ARG A 275 -23.55 2.80 11.08
C ARG A 275 -23.69 4.28 10.72
N ASP A 276 -24.00 5.10 11.70
CA ASP A 276 -24.17 6.56 11.51
C ASP A 276 -22.86 7.33 11.56
N ASN A 277 -21.82 6.74 12.15
CA ASN A 277 -20.51 7.35 12.31
C ASN A 277 -19.39 6.37 11.92
N PHE A 278 -18.21 6.95 11.74
CA PHE A 278 -16.97 6.23 11.49
C PHE A 278 -15.80 7.04 12.09
N THR A 279 -14.68 6.36 12.30
CA THR A 279 -13.42 6.94 12.71
C THR A 279 -12.79 7.62 11.49
N PRO A 280 -12.50 8.93 11.54
CA PRO A 280 -11.85 9.61 10.41
C PRO A 280 -10.45 9.03 10.14
N PRO A 281 -10.02 8.98 8.87
CA PRO A 281 -8.67 8.57 8.52
C PRO A 281 -7.66 9.63 8.97
N ALA A 282 -6.40 9.23 9.11
CA ALA A 282 -5.31 10.17 9.31
C ALA A 282 -5.11 11.04 8.07
N VAL A 283 -5.28 10.47 6.88
CA VAL A 283 -5.18 11.18 5.60
C VAL A 283 -6.26 10.70 4.65
N TRP A 284 -7.01 11.64 4.08
CA TRP A 284 -7.78 11.44 2.87
C TRP A 284 -6.88 11.61 1.65
N PHE A 285 -6.97 10.69 0.70
CA PHE A 285 -6.37 10.84 -0.61
C PHE A 285 -7.44 11.32 -1.59
N PRO A 286 -7.42 12.59 -2.04
CA PRO A 286 -8.40 13.06 -2.99
C PRO A 286 -8.37 12.23 -4.27
N TYR A 287 -9.55 11.90 -4.79
CA TYR A 287 -9.69 11.06 -6.00
C TYR A 287 -8.94 11.60 -7.23
N THR A 288 -8.73 12.91 -7.29
CA THR A 288 -7.95 13.57 -8.35
C THR A 288 -6.45 13.28 -8.26
N LEU A 289 -5.95 12.87 -7.09
CA LEU A 289 -4.56 12.54 -6.82
C LEU A 289 -4.33 11.02 -6.85
N ALA A 290 -5.07 10.27 -6.04
CA ALA A 290 -4.96 8.81 -5.94
C ALA A 290 -6.36 8.19 -5.92
N LYS A 291 -6.55 7.15 -6.73
CA LYS A 291 -7.84 6.50 -6.99
C LYS A 291 -7.91 5.08 -6.44
N SER A 292 -6.74 4.47 -6.22
CA SER A 292 -6.62 3.10 -5.76
C SER A 292 -5.34 2.95 -4.93
N VAL A 293 -5.36 3.41 -3.68
CA VAL A 293 -4.19 3.33 -2.80
C VAL A 293 -3.81 1.87 -2.48
N SER A 294 -2.52 1.62 -2.37
CA SER A 294 -1.94 0.30 -2.18
C SER A 294 -0.94 0.27 -1.03
N GLY A 295 0.12 -0.54 -1.13
CA GLY A 295 1.15 -0.67 -0.12
C GLY A 295 1.82 0.64 0.28
N MET A 296 2.41 0.64 1.47
CA MET A 296 3.09 1.80 2.05
C MET A 296 4.46 1.40 2.63
N ALA A 297 5.38 2.35 2.72
CA ALA A 297 6.67 2.15 3.36
C ALA A 297 7.10 3.44 4.08
N GLU A 298 7.60 3.30 5.31
CA GLU A 298 8.21 4.41 6.04
C GLU A 298 9.65 4.64 5.57
N ILE A 299 10.00 5.90 5.32
CA ILE A 299 11.37 6.32 5.01
C ILE A 299 12.17 6.34 6.32
N THR A 300 12.85 5.25 6.64
CA THR A 300 13.58 5.10 7.91
C THR A 300 15.05 5.50 7.82
N ASN A 301 15.57 5.72 6.61
CA ASN A 301 16.98 6.02 6.35
C ASN A 301 17.17 7.40 5.68
N ASP A 302 18.38 7.95 5.78
CA ASP A 302 18.73 9.27 5.22
C ASP A 302 19.19 9.21 3.75
N LYS A 303 19.24 8.02 3.14
CA LYS A 303 19.68 7.85 1.75
C LYS A 303 18.58 8.16 0.74
N PHE A 304 17.32 8.22 1.17
CA PHE A 304 16.17 8.45 0.29
C PHE A 304 15.69 9.92 0.32
N GLY A 305 16.64 10.86 0.27
CA GLY A 305 16.36 12.29 0.27
C GLY A 305 15.93 12.85 1.64
N PRO A 306 15.41 14.09 1.68
CA PRO A 306 15.23 14.85 2.92
C PRO A 306 13.96 14.50 3.72
N TYR A 307 13.37 13.33 3.49
CA TYR A 307 12.01 13.00 3.95
C TYR A 307 11.96 11.87 4.99
N LYS A 308 13.06 11.61 5.70
CA LYS A 308 13.09 10.60 6.78
C LYS A 308 11.97 10.82 7.81
N GLY A 309 11.34 9.74 8.25
CA GLY A 309 10.20 9.72 9.15
C GLY A 309 8.85 10.00 8.47
N GLN A 310 8.78 9.95 7.14
CA GLN A 310 7.55 10.09 6.37
C GLN A 310 7.17 8.78 5.69
N LEU A 311 5.92 8.68 5.24
CA LEU A 311 5.42 7.53 4.51
C LEU A 311 5.45 7.79 3.00
N ILE A 312 5.81 6.77 2.24
CA ILE A 312 5.48 6.67 0.83
C ILE A 312 4.28 5.74 0.71
N VAL A 313 3.26 6.15 -0.05
CA VAL A 313 2.05 5.38 -0.29
C VAL A 313 1.83 5.23 -1.79
N GLY A 314 1.66 3.99 -2.24
CA GLY A 314 1.41 3.66 -3.63
C GLY A 314 -0.01 3.94 -4.07
N ASP A 315 -0.18 4.19 -5.35
CA ASP A 315 -1.47 4.19 -6.04
C ASP A 315 -1.39 3.27 -7.26
N PHE A 316 -2.26 2.25 -7.24
CA PHE A 316 -2.32 1.22 -8.25
C PHE A 316 -2.82 1.78 -9.59
N GLN A 317 -3.94 2.49 -9.59
CA GLN A 317 -4.66 2.82 -10.82
C GLN A 317 -3.92 3.86 -11.68
N ASN A 318 -3.37 4.90 -11.05
CA ASN A 318 -2.60 5.96 -11.69
C ASN A 318 -1.09 5.66 -11.73
N ALA A 319 -0.66 4.50 -11.23
CA ALA A 319 0.74 4.04 -11.25
C ALA A 319 1.70 5.14 -10.76
N LEU A 320 1.52 5.53 -9.50
CA LEU A 320 2.27 6.62 -8.87
C LEU A 320 2.55 6.33 -7.39
N LEU A 321 3.44 7.14 -6.83
CA LEU A 321 3.71 7.26 -5.41
C LEU A 321 3.26 8.63 -4.91
N THR A 322 2.71 8.64 -3.71
CA THR A 322 2.47 9.84 -2.92
C THR A 322 3.38 9.84 -1.69
N ARG A 323 3.66 11.02 -1.15
CA ARG A 323 4.42 11.21 0.08
C ARG A 323 3.50 11.76 1.15
N VAL A 324 3.54 11.18 2.34
CA VAL A 324 2.67 11.53 3.46
C VAL A 324 3.49 11.92 4.67
N PHE A 325 3.25 13.13 5.18
CA PHE A 325 3.71 13.56 6.50
C PHE A 325 2.56 13.44 7.49
N LEU A 326 2.83 12.83 8.65
CA LEU A 326 1.88 12.64 9.73
C LEU A 326 2.31 13.41 10.97
N GLU A 327 1.33 13.94 11.69
CA GLU A 327 1.48 14.49 13.03
C GLU A 327 0.38 13.94 13.96
N LYS A 328 0.58 14.11 15.28
CA LYS A 328 -0.45 13.82 16.29
C LYS A 328 -0.92 15.14 16.90
N VAL A 329 -2.22 15.43 16.80
CA VAL A 329 -2.86 16.57 17.44
C VAL A 329 -3.94 16.04 18.38
N ASP A 330 -3.85 16.41 19.66
CA ASP A 330 -4.74 15.90 20.72
C ASP A 330 -4.87 14.35 20.74
N GLY A 331 -3.77 13.65 20.44
CA GLY A 331 -3.69 12.19 20.41
C GLY A 331 -4.22 11.53 19.13
N GLU A 332 -4.81 12.29 18.21
CA GLU A 332 -5.30 11.81 16.92
C GLU A 332 -4.29 12.06 15.81
N TYR A 333 -4.10 11.06 14.94
CA TYR A 333 -3.26 11.22 13.77
C TYR A 333 -4.00 12.03 12.71
N GLN A 334 -3.25 12.94 12.10
CA GLN A 334 -3.66 13.70 10.93
C GLN A 334 -2.43 14.06 10.09
N GLY A 335 -2.61 14.59 8.89
CA GLY A 335 -1.44 14.93 8.08
C GLY A 335 -1.73 15.36 6.65
N VAL A 336 -0.64 15.53 5.89
CA VAL A 336 -0.64 16.01 4.52
C VAL A 336 -0.19 14.93 3.55
N VAL A 337 -0.86 14.85 2.41
CA VAL A 337 -0.41 14.09 1.25
C VAL A 337 0.09 15.03 0.14
N PHE A 338 1.25 14.69 -0.40
CA PHE A 338 1.85 15.32 -1.57
C PHE A 338 1.87 14.31 -2.73
N PRO A 339 1.66 14.75 -3.98
CA PRO A 339 2.13 13.96 -5.12
C PRO A 339 3.66 13.78 -4.99
N PHE A 340 4.20 12.70 -5.56
CA PHE A 340 5.64 12.44 -5.47
C PHE A 340 6.22 11.95 -6.80
N LEU A 341 6.24 10.64 -7.04
CA LEU A 341 6.77 10.03 -8.27
C LEU A 341 5.62 9.42 -9.08
N ARG A 342 5.75 9.38 -10.41
CA ARG A 342 4.72 8.85 -11.31
C ARG A 342 5.35 8.21 -12.53
N GLY A 343 4.54 7.47 -13.29
CA GLY A 343 4.98 6.85 -14.54
C GLY A 343 5.67 5.50 -14.33
N PHE A 344 5.25 4.78 -13.28
CA PHE A 344 5.66 3.40 -13.05
C PHE A 344 5.17 2.49 -14.17
N ARG A 345 5.88 1.39 -14.39
CA ARG A 345 5.63 0.50 -15.52
C ARG A 345 4.42 -0.40 -15.33
N SER A 346 4.03 -0.65 -14.08
CA SER A 346 2.82 -1.40 -13.74
C SER A 346 2.07 -0.73 -12.58
N GLY A 347 0.91 -1.27 -12.21
CA GLY A 347 0.13 -0.77 -11.09
C GLY A 347 0.89 -0.95 -9.77
N VAL A 348 1.31 0.16 -9.15
CA VAL A 348 2.07 0.16 -7.89
C VAL A 348 1.28 -0.56 -6.81
N ASN A 349 1.82 -1.67 -6.28
CA ASN A 349 1.08 -2.50 -5.33
C ASN A 349 1.80 -2.75 -4.01
N ARG A 350 3.11 -3.03 -4.03
CA ARG A 350 3.91 -3.27 -2.83
C ARG A 350 5.18 -2.43 -2.83
N LEU A 351 5.53 -1.95 -1.65
CA LEU A 351 6.66 -1.06 -1.42
C LEU A 351 7.52 -1.68 -0.31
N SER A 352 8.83 -1.73 -0.52
CA SER A 352 9.77 -2.11 0.54
C SER A 352 11.07 -1.36 0.37
N PHE A 353 11.59 -0.80 1.46
CA PHE A 353 12.98 -0.34 1.46
C PHE A 353 13.91 -1.55 1.51
N GLY A 354 14.95 -1.54 0.69
CA GLY A 354 16.00 -2.54 0.73
C GLY A 354 17.11 -2.20 1.73
N PRO A 355 18.02 -3.17 2.00
CA PRO A 355 19.15 -2.96 2.91
C PRO A 355 20.15 -1.92 2.39
N ASP A 356 20.13 -1.63 1.09
CA ASP A 356 20.90 -0.56 0.46
C ASP A 356 20.35 0.85 0.73
N GLY A 357 19.11 0.95 1.22
CA GLY A 357 18.38 2.19 1.51
C GLY A 357 17.53 2.70 0.34
N ASN A 358 17.48 1.96 -0.77
CA ASN A 358 16.63 2.28 -1.92
C ASN A 358 15.21 1.75 -1.72
N LEU A 359 14.24 2.35 -2.42
CA LEU A 359 12.85 1.88 -2.40
C LEU A 359 12.61 0.92 -3.56
N TYR A 360 12.03 -0.24 -3.28
CA TYR A 360 11.64 -1.23 -4.28
C TYR A 360 10.14 -1.25 -4.42
N VAL A 361 9.68 -1.23 -5.66
CA VAL A 361 8.28 -1.13 -6.05
C VAL A 361 7.91 -2.35 -6.87
N GLY A 362 7.04 -3.18 -6.30
CA GLY A 362 6.42 -4.31 -6.97
C GLY A 362 5.09 -3.88 -7.58
N GLY A 363 4.94 -4.13 -8.88
CA GLY A 363 3.75 -3.76 -9.63
C GLY A 363 3.06 -4.95 -10.27
N LEU A 364 1.76 -4.81 -10.48
CA LEU A 364 0.97 -5.74 -11.28
C LEU A 364 -0.18 -5.03 -12.01
N GLN A 365 -0.61 -5.61 -13.12
CA GLN A 365 -1.71 -5.16 -13.94
C GLN A 365 -2.18 -6.30 -14.85
N ARG A 366 -3.21 -7.03 -14.41
CA ARG A 366 -3.98 -7.95 -15.29
C ARG A 366 -5.42 -8.05 -14.84
N THR A 367 -5.63 -7.92 -13.54
CA THR A 367 -6.92 -8.16 -12.89
C THR A 367 -7.70 -6.89 -12.60
N TRP A 368 -7.03 -5.74 -12.48
CA TRP A 368 -7.64 -4.44 -12.20
C TRP A 368 -7.12 -3.37 -13.15
N ALA A 369 -7.95 -2.34 -13.36
CA ALA A 369 -7.63 -1.23 -14.26
C ALA A 369 -6.44 -0.41 -13.73
N CYS A 370 -5.46 -0.21 -14.60
CA CYS A 370 -4.29 0.63 -14.37
C CYS A 370 -3.94 1.34 -15.68
N ILE A 371 -3.40 2.55 -15.58
CA ILE A 371 -2.94 3.33 -16.76
C ILE A 371 -1.57 2.87 -17.26
N ALA A 372 -0.84 2.08 -16.48
CA ALA A 372 0.51 1.67 -16.80
C ALA A 372 0.54 0.70 -17.99
N PRO A 373 1.69 0.58 -18.69
CA PRO A 373 1.77 -0.23 -19.89
C PRO A 373 1.98 -1.73 -19.62
N ASP A 374 2.64 -2.09 -18.53
CA ASP A 374 3.15 -3.44 -18.34
C ASP A 374 2.32 -4.24 -17.32
N PRO A 375 2.14 -5.55 -17.58
CA PRO A 375 1.37 -6.39 -16.68
C PRO A 375 2.03 -6.66 -15.33
N ALA A 376 3.35 -6.52 -15.25
CA ALA A 376 4.14 -6.73 -14.04
C ALA A 376 5.35 -5.79 -14.08
N SER A 377 5.81 -5.34 -12.91
CA SER A 377 7.10 -4.64 -12.81
C SER A 377 7.76 -4.88 -11.45
N LEU A 378 9.09 -4.85 -11.45
CA LEU A 378 9.89 -4.67 -10.25
C LEU A 378 10.84 -3.50 -10.51
N GLU A 379 10.62 -2.40 -9.80
CA GLU A 379 11.33 -1.14 -10.03
C GLU A 379 12.09 -0.71 -8.78
N ARG A 380 13.33 -0.27 -8.95
CA ARG A 380 14.19 0.27 -7.90
C ARG A 380 14.22 1.79 -8.02
N ILE A 381 14.05 2.47 -6.90
CA ILE A 381 14.12 3.92 -6.80
C ILE A 381 15.30 4.30 -5.91
N SER A 382 16.19 5.13 -6.44
CA SER A 382 17.31 5.71 -5.69
C SER A 382 17.27 7.24 -5.76
N PHE A 383 17.62 7.90 -4.66
CA PHE A 383 17.78 9.35 -4.65
C PHE A 383 19.09 9.71 -5.35
N ASN A 384 19.06 10.70 -6.25
CA ASN A 384 20.24 11.07 -7.04
C ASN A 384 21.19 12.06 -6.35
N GLY A 385 20.92 12.42 -5.09
CA GLY A 385 21.70 13.39 -4.32
C GLY A 385 21.25 14.85 -4.50
N ASN A 386 20.48 15.16 -5.55
CA ASN A 386 19.99 16.51 -5.78
C ASN A 386 18.70 16.79 -4.99
N THR A 387 18.84 17.45 -3.84
CA THR A 387 17.69 17.82 -3.01
C THR A 387 16.81 18.85 -3.75
N PRO A 388 15.50 18.60 -3.95
CA PRO A 388 14.59 19.60 -4.52
C PRO A 388 14.36 20.76 -3.56
N PHE A 389 14.00 21.94 -4.05
CA PHE A 389 13.19 22.85 -3.25
C PHE A 389 11.76 22.30 -3.21
N SER A 390 11.26 21.96 -2.02
CA SER A 390 9.97 21.31 -1.84
C SER A 390 9.43 21.58 -0.43
N ILE A 391 8.14 21.44 -0.23
CA ILE A 391 7.50 21.50 1.09
C ILE A 391 7.68 20.14 1.76
N ALA A 392 8.59 20.06 2.73
CA ALA A 392 8.86 18.84 3.48
C ALA A 392 7.71 18.49 4.45
N LYS A 393 7.17 19.48 5.17
CA LYS A 393 6.13 19.26 6.20
C LYS A 393 5.08 20.37 6.15
N VAL A 394 3.87 20.01 6.56
CA VAL A 394 2.78 20.94 6.85
C VAL A 394 2.25 20.54 8.21
N GLU A 395 2.37 21.45 9.17
CA GLU A 395 1.90 21.22 10.54
C GLU A 395 0.73 22.14 10.84
N ALA A 396 -0.35 21.61 11.41
CA ALA A 396 -1.44 22.44 11.90
C ALA A 396 -0.97 23.32 13.08
N LYS A 397 -1.55 24.52 13.16
CA LYS A 397 -1.41 25.47 14.27
C LYS A 397 -2.81 25.97 14.66
N PRO A 398 -3.01 26.56 15.86
CA PRO A 398 -4.35 26.94 16.34
C PRO A 398 -5.15 27.86 15.40
N ASP A 399 -4.45 28.64 14.59
CA ASP A 399 -4.97 29.69 13.70
C ASP A 399 -4.41 29.55 12.27
N GLY A 400 -3.90 28.37 11.90
CA GLY A 400 -3.35 28.17 10.56
C GLY A 400 -2.37 27.00 10.46
N PHE A 401 -1.26 27.24 9.76
CA PHE A 401 -0.30 26.18 9.44
C PHE A 401 1.15 26.68 9.52
N LEU A 402 2.07 25.75 9.76
CA LEU A 402 3.50 25.92 9.56
C LEU A 402 3.94 25.04 8.40
N LEU A 403 4.39 25.65 7.31
CA LEU A 403 4.98 24.96 6.17
C LEU A 403 6.50 24.95 6.32
N THR A 404 7.12 23.78 6.26
CA THR A 404 8.58 23.63 6.28
C THR A 404 9.08 23.20 4.91
N PHE A 405 10.01 23.94 4.34
CA PHE A 405 10.71 23.67 3.09
C PHE A 405 12.03 22.91 3.30
N THR A 406 12.46 22.19 2.27
CA THR A 406 13.75 21.48 2.23
C THR A 406 14.95 22.44 2.11
N LYS A 407 14.79 23.55 1.39
CA LYS A 407 15.79 24.61 1.17
C LYS A 407 15.26 25.99 1.63
N PRO A 408 16.15 26.96 1.89
CA PRO A 408 15.74 28.32 2.18
C PRO A 408 14.97 28.99 1.02
N ALA A 409 13.82 29.57 1.32
CA ALA A 409 13.02 30.38 0.41
C ALA A 409 13.49 31.85 0.37
N LYS A 410 13.18 32.55 -0.72
CA LYS A 410 13.33 34.01 -0.84
C LYS A 410 12.35 34.74 0.10
N PRO A 411 12.67 35.97 0.54
CA PRO A 411 11.77 36.78 1.36
C PRO A 411 10.37 37.00 0.77
N SER A 412 10.22 36.92 -0.56
CA SER A 412 8.93 37.01 -1.25
C SER A 412 7.93 35.93 -0.84
N ALA A 413 8.40 34.81 -0.25
CA ALA A 413 7.54 33.77 0.30
C ALA A 413 6.68 34.23 1.50
N ALA A 414 6.96 35.41 2.06
CA ALA A 414 6.14 36.03 3.11
C ALA A 414 4.92 36.81 2.57
N ASN A 415 4.58 36.66 1.29
CA ASN A 415 3.37 37.24 0.72
C ASN A 415 2.16 36.28 0.91
N PRO A 416 1.08 36.67 1.60
CA PRO A 416 -0.11 35.82 1.74
C PRO A 416 -0.80 35.48 0.42
N ASP A 417 -0.71 36.36 -0.60
CA ASP A 417 -1.35 36.13 -1.91
C ASP A 417 -0.72 34.98 -2.71
N ASN A 418 0.45 34.50 -2.27
CA ASN A 418 1.13 33.34 -2.84
C ASN A 418 0.42 32.01 -2.51
N PHE A 419 -0.61 32.02 -1.66
CA PHE A 419 -1.26 30.82 -1.13
C PHE A 419 -2.76 30.83 -1.44
N ASP A 420 -3.19 30.03 -2.40
CA ASP A 420 -4.61 29.70 -2.60
C ASP A 420 -4.97 28.51 -1.70
N VAL A 421 -5.85 28.76 -0.72
CA VAL A 421 -6.24 27.79 0.31
C VAL A 421 -7.74 27.60 0.27
N SER A 422 -8.19 26.34 0.30
CA SER A 422 -9.61 26.03 0.39
C SER A 422 -9.86 24.78 1.23
N GLN A 423 -11.07 24.66 1.78
CA GLN A 423 -11.50 23.49 2.52
C GLN A 423 -12.75 22.83 1.93
N PHE A 424 -12.79 21.52 2.01
CA PHE A 424 -13.96 20.70 1.69
C PHE A 424 -14.03 19.49 2.61
N ARG A 425 -15.19 18.83 2.64
CA ARG A 425 -15.38 17.54 3.32
C ARG A 425 -15.96 16.50 2.37
N TYR A 426 -15.98 15.26 2.83
CA TYR A 426 -16.66 14.17 2.18
C TYR A 426 -17.91 13.75 2.97
N ALA A 427 -18.88 13.14 2.30
CA ALA A 427 -20.05 12.56 2.94
C ALA A 427 -19.79 11.09 3.26
N PHE A 428 -20.13 10.69 4.48
CA PHE A 428 -20.22 9.29 4.87
C PHE A 428 -21.59 8.75 4.47
N GLN A 429 -21.62 7.80 3.54
CA GLN A 429 -22.87 7.30 2.95
C GLN A 429 -22.69 5.89 2.37
N PRO A 430 -23.77 5.10 2.23
CA PRO A 430 -23.72 3.76 1.64
C PRO A 430 -23.29 3.73 0.16
N GLY A 431 -23.48 4.84 -0.57
CA GLY A 431 -23.17 4.94 -1.99
C GLY A 431 -21.68 4.74 -2.31
N TYR A 432 -21.38 4.54 -3.59
CA TYR A 432 -20.00 4.40 -4.06
C TYR A 432 -19.29 5.76 -4.06
N GLY A 433 -18.41 5.96 -3.07
CA GLY A 433 -17.65 7.19 -2.88
C GLY A 433 -18.47 8.43 -2.55
N SER A 434 -17.79 9.58 -2.60
CA SER A 434 -18.38 10.88 -2.31
C SER A 434 -17.80 11.99 -3.20
N PRO A 435 -18.62 12.95 -3.67
CA PRO A 435 -18.10 14.22 -4.16
C PRO A 435 -17.50 15.03 -3.00
N ARG A 436 -16.79 16.11 -3.32
CA ARG A 436 -16.41 17.15 -2.36
C ARG A 436 -17.64 17.97 -1.97
N TYR A 437 -17.70 18.43 -0.72
CA TYR A 437 -18.70 19.36 -0.24
C TYR A 437 -18.04 20.58 0.39
N ASN A 438 -18.48 21.78 0.01
CA ASN A 438 -18.08 23.02 0.67
C ASN A 438 -18.79 23.19 2.03
N PHE A 439 -18.54 24.31 2.72
CA PHE A 439 -19.13 24.59 4.03
C PHE A 439 -20.65 24.75 4.02
N GLN A 440 -21.24 25.11 2.88
CA GLN A 440 -22.68 25.22 2.68
C GLN A 440 -23.33 23.87 2.34
N GLY A 441 -22.53 22.81 2.14
CA GLY A 441 -23.03 21.49 1.77
C GLY A 441 -23.35 21.34 0.27
N GLU A 442 -22.81 22.22 -0.57
CA GLU A 442 -22.97 22.12 -2.02
C GLU A 442 -22.02 21.04 -2.57
N LYS A 443 -22.49 20.24 -3.51
CA LYS A 443 -21.72 19.14 -4.12
C LYS A 443 -20.72 19.68 -5.15
N ASN A 444 -19.58 18.99 -5.28
CA ASN A 444 -18.52 19.28 -6.25
C ASN A 444 -17.92 20.69 -6.10
N SER A 445 -17.90 21.20 -4.87
CA SER A 445 -17.35 22.51 -4.54
C SER A 445 -16.44 22.45 -3.30
N GLN A 446 -15.73 23.55 -3.06
CA GLN A 446 -14.88 23.79 -1.90
C GLN A 446 -15.02 25.25 -1.47
N THR A 447 -14.78 25.54 -0.19
CA THR A 447 -14.82 26.90 0.35
C THR A 447 -13.42 27.49 0.34
N GLY A 448 -13.20 28.56 -0.43
CA GLY A 448 -11.95 29.33 -0.36
C GLY A 448 -11.78 29.98 1.02
N LEU A 449 -10.55 29.95 1.54
CA LEU A 449 -10.18 30.52 2.83
C LEU A 449 -9.20 31.66 2.63
N HIS A 450 -9.36 32.73 3.41
CA HIS A 450 -8.47 33.87 3.35
C HIS A 450 -7.22 33.63 4.19
N VAL A 451 -6.05 33.72 3.55
CA VAL A 451 -4.75 33.73 4.24
C VAL A 451 -4.48 35.15 4.72
N LYS A 452 -4.67 35.39 6.02
CA LYS A 452 -4.50 36.71 6.64
C LYS A 452 -3.07 37.21 6.58
N SER A 453 -2.11 36.32 6.79
CA SER A 453 -0.70 36.66 6.79
C SER A 453 0.17 35.44 6.51
N ALA A 454 1.27 35.65 5.82
CA ALA A 454 2.38 34.72 5.71
C ALA A 454 3.63 35.33 6.36
N THR A 455 4.33 34.57 7.19
CA THR A 455 5.57 35.02 7.83
C THR A 455 6.67 34.01 7.58
N LEU A 456 7.67 34.40 6.80
CA LEU A 456 8.90 33.62 6.63
C LEU A 456 9.72 33.73 7.92
N LEU A 457 10.01 32.59 8.55
CA LEU A 457 10.80 32.55 9.78
C LEU A 457 12.29 32.79 9.50
N SER A 458 13.06 33.03 10.56
CA SER A 458 14.48 33.37 10.47
C SER A 458 15.35 32.31 9.80
N ASP A 459 14.93 31.04 9.85
CA ASP A 459 15.61 29.93 9.15
C ASP A 459 15.46 30.01 7.61
N ARG A 460 14.52 30.84 7.14
CA ARG A 460 14.01 30.90 5.76
C ARG A 460 13.53 29.58 5.20
N LYS A 461 13.44 28.53 6.01
CA LYS A 461 12.93 27.22 5.65
C LYS A 461 11.50 27.03 6.13
N SER A 462 10.97 27.95 6.93
CA SER A 462 9.65 27.79 7.52
C SER A 462 8.79 29.01 7.21
N VAL A 463 7.56 28.80 6.74
CA VAL A 463 6.55 29.86 6.58
C VAL A 463 5.36 29.57 7.49
N ARG A 464 5.05 30.53 8.35
CA ARG A 464 3.87 30.51 9.20
C ARG A 464 2.71 31.21 8.48
N LEU A 465 1.62 30.48 8.24
CA LEU A 465 0.40 30.97 7.60
C LEU A 465 -0.70 31.12 8.64
N VAL A 466 -1.31 32.30 8.75
CA VAL A 466 -2.55 32.51 9.51
C VAL A 466 -3.72 32.43 8.54
N VAL A 467 -4.68 31.54 8.80
CA VAL A 467 -5.78 31.23 7.88
C VAL A 467 -7.11 31.33 8.63
N ASP A 468 -8.03 32.11 8.10
CA ASP A 468 -9.36 32.29 8.68
C ASP A 468 -10.32 31.16 8.34
N GLY A 469 -11.22 30.87 9.28
CA GLY A 469 -12.38 30.02 9.02
C GLY A 469 -12.07 28.54 8.86
N LEU A 470 -10.90 28.07 9.32
CA LEU A 470 -10.57 26.65 9.36
C LEU A 470 -11.60 25.87 10.18
N LYS A 471 -11.97 24.70 9.65
CA LYS A 471 -12.82 23.72 10.33
C LYS A 471 -12.10 22.39 10.53
N GLU A 472 -12.38 21.75 11.67
CA GLU A 472 -12.09 20.34 11.92
C GLU A 472 -12.93 19.45 10.98
N GLU A 473 -12.50 18.21 10.80
CA GLU A 473 -13.12 17.18 9.94
C GLU A 473 -13.21 17.59 8.45
N HIS A 474 -12.28 18.42 7.99
CA HIS A 474 -12.19 18.87 6.61
C HIS A 474 -10.79 18.58 6.02
N VAL A 475 -10.75 18.48 4.69
CA VAL A 475 -9.51 18.47 3.92
C VAL A 475 -9.22 19.88 3.45
N THR A 476 -8.01 20.35 3.68
CA THR A 476 -7.50 21.64 3.24
C THR A 476 -6.63 21.44 2.00
N GLU A 477 -7.04 21.98 0.87
CA GLU A 477 -6.25 22.03 -0.36
C GLU A 477 -5.42 23.31 -0.39
N PHE A 478 -4.14 23.17 -0.71
CA PHE A 478 -3.23 24.29 -0.91
C PHE A 478 -2.72 24.31 -2.34
N LYS A 479 -2.62 25.51 -2.92
CA LYS A 479 -1.81 25.78 -4.11
C LYS A 479 -0.87 26.93 -3.80
N CYS A 480 0.42 26.70 -3.99
CA CYS A 480 1.47 27.67 -3.73
C CYS A 480 1.97 28.27 -5.05
N TYR A 481 2.00 29.60 -5.15
CA TYR A 481 2.44 30.34 -6.33
C TYR A 481 3.53 31.34 -5.94
N ASP A 482 4.42 31.69 -6.86
CA ASP A 482 5.44 32.72 -6.67
C ASP A 482 6.34 32.53 -5.42
N ILE A 483 6.49 31.28 -4.97
CA ILE A 483 7.43 30.87 -3.93
C ILE A 483 8.68 30.33 -4.62
N PHE A 484 9.84 30.88 -4.29
CA PHE A 484 11.11 30.48 -4.91
C PHE A 484 12.20 30.28 -3.86
N ASP A 485 13.12 29.36 -4.13
CA ASP A 485 14.40 29.33 -3.42
C ASP A 485 15.35 30.44 -3.91
N ASN A 486 16.54 30.54 -3.31
CA ASN A 486 17.54 31.53 -3.70
C ASN A 486 18.02 31.38 -5.16
N GLU A 487 17.95 30.18 -5.73
CA GLU A 487 18.34 29.87 -7.11
C GLU A 487 17.22 30.20 -8.11
N GLY A 488 16.01 30.52 -7.63
CA GLY A 488 14.85 30.82 -8.47
C GLY A 488 14.02 29.60 -8.85
N ASN A 489 14.23 28.45 -8.19
CA ASN A 489 13.42 27.26 -8.41
C ASN A 489 12.09 27.36 -7.63
N GLU A 490 11.01 26.88 -8.23
CA GLU A 490 9.71 26.69 -7.56
C GLU A 490 9.71 25.40 -6.71
N PRO A 491 8.80 25.27 -5.71
CA PRO A 491 8.56 24.00 -5.05
C PRO A 491 8.24 22.92 -6.07
N TRP A 492 8.92 21.77 -5.97
CA TRP A 492 8.72 20.65 -6.90
C TRP A 492 7.25 20.21 -7.00
N HIS A 493 6.49 20.38 -5.93
CA HIS A 493 5.05 20.13 -5.87
C HIS A 493 4.35 21.31 -5.19
N ILE A 494 3.51 22.01 -5.94
CA ILE A 494 2.80 23.20 -5.46
C ILE A 494 1.38 22.92 -4.94
N LEU A 495 0.82 21.75 -5.27
CA LEU A 495 -0.52 21.31 -4.86
C LEU A 495 -0.43 20.12 -3.89
N PHE A 496 -1.08 20.25 -2.74
CA PHE A 496 -1.15 19.21 -1.71
C PHE A 496 -2.39 19.34 -0.84
N HIS A 497 -2.68 18.30 -0.06
CA HIS A 497 -3.92 18.19 0.69
C HIS A 497 -3.65 17.77 2.14
N TYR A 498 -4.07 18.61 3.08
CA TYR A 498 -3.95 18.37 4.51
C TYR A 498 -5.30 17.90 5.07
N THR A 499 -5.33 16.77 5.75
CA THR A 499 -6.52 16.30 6.49
C THR A 499 -6.50 16.90 7.90
N MET A 500 -7.49 17.74 8.21
CA MET A 500 -7.62 18.40 9.52
C MET A 500 -8.69 17.69 10.33
N ASN A 501 -8.29 16.72 11.16
CA ASN A 501 -9.20 16.07 12.10
C ASN A 501 -9.41 16.93 13.35
N ARG A 502 -8.36 17.60 13.82
CA ARG A 502 -8.32 18.47 14.99
C ARG A 502 -7.51 19.72 14.72
N ILE A 503 -7.99 20.87 15.17
CA ILE A 503 -7.20 22.11 15.22
C ILE A 503 -6.48 22.13 16.58
N PRO A 504 -5.14 22.28 16.61
CA PRO A 504 -4.39 22.35 17.86
C PRO A 504 -4.92 23.45 18.78
N ARG A 505 -4.98 23.19 20.09
CA ARG A 505 -5.47 24.19 21.06
C ARG A 505 -4.40 25.20 21.48
N SER A 506 -3.13 24.87 21.29
CA SER A 506 -1.95 25.67 21.67
C SER A 506 -0.79 25.46 20.72
#